data_AF-B3P0I9-F1
#
_entry.id   AF-B3P0I9-F1
#
_cell.length_a   1.000
_cell.length_b   1.000
_cell.length_c   1.000
_cell.angle_alpha   90.00
_cell.angle_beta   90.00
_cell.angle_gamma   90.00
#
_symmetry.space_group_name_H-M   'P 1'
#
loop_
_entity.id
_entity.type
_entity.pdbx_description
1 polymer ?
#
loop_
_entity_poly.entity_id
_entity_poly.type
_entity_poly.pdbx_seq_one_letter_code
_entity_poly.pdbx_strand_id
1 'polypeptide(L)'
;MFRIRKPATKNFYVQNGVAYTEDRKIVRRVTISAKWPFLKHSLLKHFSSFGKVEDLQWNKDTCAGSVFFQEATQAAKALYCTKHNVDGHSLVLQASSSWHQPPEQEEAGARSAYDIPIVDDFWREVITYLPLNSRLDFADSCERFQTVYELDSHRLNHILEMGDVCTLTHWGIKRLMLLSGNHIRCIKGGPLHPFWPHMKQFVQLLGVSCPNLAELNFVRIPLSLFHMTNLFQSANGCSKMTSISMRHCDLTDSHLSCLHSLTALKGLDIRDNPCIQGDTLGTLPVSLEILNVSRCTSLLDTRLVDLGALPLLRELRCSEISQYMENDELFRLLVHSCPMLEVLEMTISSYMDRSHVMQLGGLSRLRTLVLFPSLDPEWCQVNNSLLMSLADLDLLRHLEIHHGHRGFVTSFGLRIISQLKELRTLVLQNQDFGRDELMELRKLNALEFLDLSGSYHLTDEIAAELAKTLGRLRRLKVERCPLISRRLAEILKGNPKLQIDA
;
A
#
# COMPACT_ATOMS: atom_id res chain seq x y z
N MET A 1 -20.66 28.25 28.87
CA MET A 1 -20.28 27.05 28.10
C MET A 1 -19.91 25.94 29.07
N PHE A 2 -20.76 24.94 29.24
CA PHE A 2 -20.50 23.82 30.16
C PHE A 2 -19.39 22.92 29.60
N ARG A 3 -18.26 22.82 30.32
CA ARG A 3 -17.21 21.81 30.09
C ARG A 3 -17.67 20.45 30.63
N ILE A 4 -18.55 19.78 29.90
CA ILE A 4 -18.97 18.38 30.17
C ILE A 4 -18.09 17.45 29.32
N ARG A 5 -17.54 16.39 29.93
CA ARG A 5 -16.66 15.43 29.24
C ARG A 5 -17.44 14.67 28.17
N LYS A 6 -16.82 14.44 27.00
CA LYS A 6 -17.44 13.79 25.82
C LYS A 6 -17.56 12.26 26.03
N PRO A 7 -18.65 11.61 25.57
CA PRO A 7 -18.79 10.14 25.60
C PRO A 7 -17.88 9.44 24.58
N ALA A 8 -17.50 8.19 24.85
CA ALA A 8 -16.47 7.43 24.14
C ALA A 8 -16.87 6.91 22.74
N THR A 9 -18.17 6.77 22.46
CA THR A 9 -18.70 6.34 21.16
C THR A 9 -19.91 7.21 20.80
N LYS A 10 -19.91 7.82 19.60
CA LYS A 10 -21.05 8.57 19.07
C LYS A 10 -21.34 8.13 17.64
N ASN A 11 -22.61 7.93 17.33
CA ASN A 11 -23.16 7.84 15.96
C ASN A 11 -23.74 9.20 15.50
N PHE A 12 -23.26 10.30 16.08
CA PHE A 12 -23.72 11.66 15.85
C PHE A 12 -22.61 12.66 16.13
N TYR A 13 -22.67 13.84 15.53
CA TYR A 13 -21.82 14.98 15.89
C TYR A 13 -22.69 16.14 16.38
N VAL A 14 -22.08 17.15 16.99
CA VAL A 14 -22.81 18.33 17.47
C VAL A 14 -22.12 19.59 17.03
N GLN A 15 -22.91 20.48 16.44
CA GLN A 15 -22.49 21.80 16.01
C GLN A 15 -23.48 22.83 16.54
N ASN A 16 -22.98 23.93 17.10
CA ASN A 16 -23.81 25.02 17.65
C ASN A 16 -24.89 24.57 18.65
N GLY A 17 -24.61 23.52 19.44
CA GLY A 17 -25.54 23.02 20.47
C GLY A 17 -26.65 22.10 19.94
N VAL A 18 -26.65 21.76 18.65
CA VAL A 18 -27.58 20.84 18.02
C VAL A 18 -26.85 19.55 17.63
N ALA A 19 -27.48 18.40 17.84
CA ALA A 19 -26.96 17.11 17.43
C ALA A 19 -27.42 16.77 16.01
N TYR A 20 -26.53 16.16 15.24
CA TYR A 20 -26.74 15.75 13.85
C TYR A 20 -26.34 14.29 13.66
N THR A 21 -27.11 13.54 12.87
CA THR A 21 -26.72 12.23 12.37
C THR A 21 -25.48 12.36 11.45
N GLU A 22 -24.84 11.25 11.09
CA GLU A 22 -23.65 11.27 10.23
C GLU A 22 -23.88 11.95 8.87
N ASP A 23 -25.10 11.84 8.33
CA ASP A 23 -25.60 12.49 7.10
C ASP A 23 -26.24 13.87 7.36
N ARG A 24 -25.87 14.54 8.46
CA ARG A 24 -26.24 15.93 8.78
C ARG A 24 -27.74 16.19 9.00
N LYS A 25 -28.56 15.17 9.26
CA LYS A 25 -29.96 15.38 9.67
C LYS A 25 -30.04 15.79 11.13
N ILE A 26 -30.89 16.77 11.43
CA ILE A 26 -31.09 17.26 12.79
C ILE A 26 -31.65 16.14 13.67
N VAL A 27 -30.99 15.87 14.79
CA VAL A 27 -31.40 14.85 15.75
C VAL A 27 -32.39 15.44 16.74
N ARG A 28 -33.63 14.97 16.68
CA ARG A 28 -34.66 15.19 17.70
C ARG A 28 -35.14 13.89 18.34
N ARG A 29 -35.09 12.77 17.60
CA ARG A 29 -35.38 11.43 18.10
C ARG A 29 -34.09 10.70 18.50
N VAL A 30 -34.10 10.13 19.68
CA VAL A 30 -32.96 9.45 20.32
C VAL A 30 -33.37 8.03 20.67
N THR A 31 -32.54 7.06 20.30
CA THR A 31 -32.75 5.64 20.61
C THR A 31 -32.26 5.34 22.02
N ILE A 32 -33.04 4.56 22.75
CA ILE A 32 -32.78 4.11 24.12
C ILE A 32 -32.48 2.62 24.08
N SER A 33 -31.39 2.19 24.71
CA SER A 33 -31.06 0.78 24.91
C SER A 33 -30.61 0.53 26.36
N ALA A 34 -31.05 -0.57 26.95
CA ALA A 34 -30.68 -0.93 28.32
C ALA A 34 -30.61 -2.45 28.52
N LYS A 35 -30.03 -2.86 29.65
CA LYS A 35 -30.03 -4.26 30.13
C LYS A 35 -31.15 -4.55 31.13
N TRP A 36 -31.93 -3.54 31.49
CA TRP A 36 -32.94 -3.63 32.54
C TRP A 36 -34.27 -3.03 32.05
N PRO A 37 -35.42 -3.67 32.35
CA PRO A 37 -36.71 -3.14 31.97
C PRO A 37 -37.11 -1.97 32.87
N PHE A 38 -37.38 -0.81 32.28
CA PHE A 38 -37.85 0.37 33.01
C PHE A 38 -39.37 0.54 32.98
N LEU A 39 -39.90 1.23 33.97
CA LEU A 39 -41.26 1.76 33.91
C LEU A 39 -41.26 2.99 32.99
N LYS A 40 -42.23 3.06 32.08
CA LYS A 40 -42.34 4.15 31.10
C LYS A 40 -42.40 5.53 31.76
N HIS A 41 -43.05 5.64 32.92
CA HIS A 41 -43.12 6.89 33.68
C HIS A 41 -41.76 7.32 34.27
N SER A 42 -40.93 6.37 34.72
CA SER A 42 -39.57 6.67 35.21
C SER A 42 -38.70 7.23 34.10
N LEU A 43 -38.76 6.61 32.90
CA LEU A 43 -38.06 7.11 31.72
C LEU A 43 -38.57 8.49 31.30
N LEU A 44 -39.89 8.71 31.27
CA LEU A 44 -40.47 9.99 30.91
C LEU A 44 -40.03 11.10 31.87
N LYS A 45 -40.06 10.84 33.18
CA LYS A 45 -39.59 11.78 34.21
C LYS A 45 -38.11 12.11 34.03
N HIS A 46 -37.28 11.09 33.77
CA HIS A 46 -35.86 11.26 33.51
C HIS A 46 -35.60 12.12 32.27
N PHE A 47 -36.20 11.79 31.13
CA PHE A 47 -35.97 12.54 29.88
C PHE A 47 -36.57 13.95 29.91
N SER A 48 -37.66 14.15 30.66
CA SER A 48 -38.24 15.49 30.87
C SER A 48 -37.29 16.46 31.59
N SER A 49 -36.24 15.96 32.27
CA SER A 49 -35.21 16.82 32.87
C SER A 49 -34.30 17.50 31.83
N PHE A 50 -34.23 16.97 30.60
CA PHE A 50 -33.41 17.51 29.51
C PHE A 50 -34.19 18.47 28.60
N GLY A 51 -35.53 18.38 28.61
CA GLY A 51 -36.41 19.19 27.78
C GLY A 51 -37.81 18.60 27.65
N LYS A 52 -38.64 19.23 26.80
CA LYS A 52 -40.01 18.75 26.56
C LYS A 52 -39.99 17.53 25.64
N VAL A 53 -40.55 16.43 26.12
CA VAL A 53 -40.69 15.17 25.38
C VAL A 53 -42.02 15.17 24.65
N GLU A 54 -42.01 15.01 23.33
CA GLU A 54 -43.20 14.91 22.48
C GLU A 54 -43.71 13.46 22.39
N ASP A 55 -42.79 12.50 22.32
CA ASP A 55 -43.13 11.08 22.26
C ASP A 55 -42.07 10.24 23.00
N LEU A 56 -42.53 9.16 23.64
CA LEU A 56 -41.68 8.17 24.29
C LEU A 56 -42.21 6.78 23.97
N GLN A 57 -41.38 5.99 23.31
CA GLN A 57 -41.63 4.59 22.97
C GLN A 57 -40.68 3.73 23.79
N TRP A 58 -41.21 2.70 24.44
CA TRP A 58 -40.41 1.79 25.25
C TRP A 58 -41.03 0.40 25.23
N ASN A 59 -40.23 -0.59 24.85
CA ASN A 59 -40.59 -2.00 24.92
C ASN A 59 -39.79 -2.65 26.06
N LYS A 60 -40.50 -3.17 27.06
CA LYS A 60 -39.89 -3.81 28.23
C LYS A 60 -39.22 -5.14 27.90
N ASP A 61 -39.77 -5.89 26.95
CA ASP A 61 -39.29 -7.22 26.59
C ASP A 61 -37.96 -7.13 25.85
N THR A 62 -37.83 -6.15 24.95
CA THR A 62 -36.59 -5.92 24.20
C THR A 62 -35.64 -4.95 24.91
N CYS A 63 -36.04 -4.35 26.04
CA CYS A 63 -35.31 -3.29 26.75
C CYS A 63 -34.78 -2.18 25.82
N ALA A 64 -35.61 -1.80 24.85
CA ALA A 64 -35.25 -0.83 23.81
C ALA A 64 -36.43 0.10 23.51
N GLY A 65 -36.12 1.30 23.04
CA GLY A 65 -37.13 2.31 22.75
C GLY A 65 -36.57 3.54 22.06
N SER A 66 -37.39 4.59 21.98
CA SER A 66 -36.97 5.90 21.50
C SER A 66 -37.66 7.01 22.28
N VAL A 67 -36.98 8.15 22.41
CA VAL A 67 -37.54 9.40 22.94
C VAL A 67 -37.42 10.48 21.89
N PHE A 68 -38.48 11.25 21.73
CA PHE A 68 -38.57 12.34 20.77
C PHE A 68 -38.74 13.66 21.50
N PHE A 69 -37.80 14.57 21.29
CA PHE A 69 -37.79 15.89 21.93
C PHE A 69 -38.40 16.97 21.03
N GLN A 70 -39.02 17.96 21.66
CA GLN A 70 -39.57 19.13 20.96
C GLN A 70 -38.47 19.93 20.25
N GLU A 71 -37.35 20.18 20.94
CA GLU A 71 -36.25 20.96 20.37
C GLU A 71 -35.01 20.09 20.16
N ALA A 72 -34.29 20.32 19.05
CA ALA A 72 -33.06 19.58 18.75
C ALA A 72 -31.95 19.82 19.79
N THR A 73 -31.94 21.01 20.42
CA THR A 73 -31.02 21.33 21.51
C THR A 73 -31.28 20.49 22.78
N GLN A 74 -32.53 20.05 23.01
CA GLN A 74 -32.89 19.19 24.14
C GLN A 74 -32.43 17.74 23.90
N ALA A 75 -32.63 17.23 22.69
CA ALA A 75 -32.07 15.94 22.28
C ALA A 75 -30.54 15.94 22.39
N ALA A 76 -29.88 17.02 21.96
CA ALA A 76 -28.44 17.19 22.10
C ALA A 76 -27.99 17.17 23.57
N LYS A 77 -28.70 17.84 24.48
CA LYS A 77 -28.42 17.80 25.93
C LYS A 77 -28.48 16.38 26.49
N ALA A 78 -29.53 15.63 26.13
CA ALA A 78 -29.67 14.24 26.54
C ALA A 78 -28.50 13.39 26.03
N LEU A 79 -28.20 13.48 24.72
CA LEU A 79 -27.10 12.76 24.07
C LEU A 79 -25.70 13.13 24.59
N TYR A 80 -25.50 14.33 25.11
CA TYR A 80 -24.23 14.75 25.71
C TYR A 80 -24.02 14.22 27.13
N CYS A 81 -25.07 13.77 27.79
CA CYS A 81 -24.95 13.19 29.12
C CYS A 81 -24.27 11.82 29.02
N THR A 82 -23.09 11.67 29.64
CA THR A 82 -22.28 10.45 29.52
C THR A 82 -22.82 9.27 30.31
N LYS A 83 -23.74 9.50 31.25
CA LYS A 83 -24.32 8.48 32.12
C LYS A 83 -25.80 8.78 32.34
N HIS A 84 -26.67 7.90 31.88
CA HIS A 84 -28.07 7.91 32.25
C HIS A 84 -28.33 6.80 33.26
N ASN A 85 -28.78 7.19 34.46
CA ASN A 85 -29.18 6.27 35.51
C ASN A 85 -30.64 6.58 35.88
N VAL A 86 -31.49 5.55 35.80
CA VAL A 86 -32.90 5.60 36.17
C VAL A 86 -33.13 4.45 37.13
N ASP A 87 -33.73 4.70 38.28
CA ASP A 87 -34.05 3.67 39.29
C ASP A 87 -32.85 2.75 39.64
N GLY A 88 -31.63 3.32 39.70
CA GLY A 88 -30.39 2.59 40.03
C GLY A 88 -29.72 1.86 38.85
N HIS A 89 -30.35 1.81 37.67
CA HIS A 89 -29.86 1.05 36.52
C HIS A 89 -29.45 1.98 35.38
N SER A 90 -28.41 1.58 34.63
CA SER A 90 -27.88 2.37 33.51
C SER A 90 -28.61 2.12 32.20
N LEU A 91 -28.76 3.16 31.38
CA LEU A 91 -29.17 3.07 29.99
C LEU A 91 -28.20 3.82 29.07
N VAL A 92 -28.20 3.45 27.79
CA VAL A 92 -27.37 4.04 26.74
C VAL A 92 -28.25 4.72 25.71
N LEU A 93 -27.85 5.93 25.31
CA LEU A 93 -28.50 6.70 24.26
C LEU A 93 -27.64 6.74 22.99
N GLN A 94 -28.31 6.70 21.84
CA GLN A 94 -27.72 6.91 20.52
C GLN A 94 -28.66 7.79 19.69
N ALA A 95 -28.14 8.57 18.75
CA ALA A 95 -29.01 9.27 17.82
C ALA A 95 -29.80 8.24 17.00
N SER A 96 -31.11 8.43 16.82
CA SER A 96 -31.87 7.58 15.90
C SER A 96 -31.41 7.86 14.47
N SER A 97 -31.51 6.86 13.58
CA SER A 97 -31.13 7.04 12.17
C SER A 97 -31.98 8.13 11.50
N SER A 98 -31.49 8.68 10.40
CA SER A 98 -32.14 9.72 9.59
C SER A 98 -33.58 9.37 9.22
N TRP A 99 -33.84 8.12 8.83
CA TRP A 99 -35.18 7.59 8.53
C TRP A 99 -36.19 7.65 9.70
N HIS A 100 -35.70 7.73 10.94
CA HIS A 100 -36.51 7.78 12.15
C HIS A 100 -36.53 9.19 12.76
N GLN A 101 -35.78 10.14 12.21
CA GLN A 101 -35.89 11.54 12.58
C GLN A 101 -37.24 12.09 12.05
N PRO A 102 -37.84 13.06 12.74
CA PRO A 102 -39.02 13.74 12.19
C PRO A 102 -38.66 14.39 10.84
N PRO A 103 -39.62 14.53 9.91
CA PRO A 103 -39.40 15.30 8.70
C PRO A 103 -38.97 16.72 9.06
N GLU A 104 -37.95 17.22 8.36
CA GLU A 104 -37.50 18.61 8.50
C GLU A 104 -38.63 19.52 8.01
N GLN A 105 -38.96 20.56 8.79
CA GLN A 105 -39.75 21.66 8.26
C GLN A 105 -38.87 22.38 7.24
N GLU A 106 -39.33 22.53 6.00
CA GLU A 106 -38.62 23.29 4.98
C GLU A 106 -38.24 24.67 5.54
N GLU A 107 -36.95 24.99 5.54
CA GLU A 107 -36.49 26.30 5.98
C GLU A 107 -37.12 27.37 5.09
N ALA A 108 -37.79 28.35 5.69
CA ALA A 108 -38.38 29.47 4.98
C ALA A 108 -37.29 30.20 4.16
N GLY A 109 -37.34 30.07 2.83
CA GLY A 109 -36.36 30.66 1.91
C GLY A 109 -35.43 29.67 1.19
N ALA A 110 -35.57 28.36 1.40
CA ALA A 110 -34.85 27.35 0.61
C ALA A 110 -35.17 27.49 -0.89
N ARG A 111 -34.14 27.52 -1.74
CA ARG A 111 -34.27 27.53 -3.22
C ARG A 111 -33.94 26.16 -3.78
N SER A 112 -34.65 25.74 -4.82
CA SER A 112 -34.33 24.51 -5.52
C SER A 112 -32.97 24.62 -6.20
N ALA A 113 -32.19 23.54 -6.18
CA ALA A 113 -30.93 23.48 -6.93
C ALA A 113 -31.16 23.65 -8.44
N TYR A 114 -32.35 23.32 -8.95
CA TYR A 114 -32.72 23.53 -10.35
C TYR A 114 -32.95 25.01 -10.70
N ASP A 115 -33.20 25.87 -9.71
CA ASP A 115 -33.41 27.31 -9.91
C ASP A 115 -32.09 28.10 -9.91
N ILE A 116 -30.95 27.42 -9.70
CA ILE A 116 -29.62 28.04 -9.72
C ILE A 116 -29.17 28.22 -11.19
N PRO A 117 -28.93 29.45 -11.67
CA PRO A 117 -28.60 29.75 -13.07
C PRO A 117 -27.13 29.48 -13.41
N ILE A 118 -26.59 28.36 -12.91
CA ILE A 118 -25.22 27.91 -13.12
C ILE A 118 -25.30 26.57 -13.84
N VAL A 119 -24.58 26.41 -14.95
CA VAL A 119 -24.56 25.17 -15.73
C VAL A 119 -23.77 24.05 -15.03
N ASP A 120 -24.09 22.81 -15.35
CA ASP A 120 -23.50 21.64 -14.68
C ASP A 120 -21.98 21.54 -14.86
N ASP A 121 -21.43 21.97 -16.01
CA ASP A 121 -19.97 21.96 -16.24
C ASP A 121 -19.18 22.80 -15.23
N PHE A 122 -19.77 23.86 -14.69
CA PHE A 122 -19.13 24.61 -13.60
C PHE A 122 -19.06 23.77 -12.33
N TRP A 123 -20.13 23.07 -11.98
CA TRP A 123 -20.17 22.21 -10.80
C TRP A 123 -19.22 21.01 -10.92
N ARG A 124 -19.09 20.47 -12.14
CA ARG A 124 -18.11 19.44 -12.50
C ARG A 124 -16.67 19.88 -12.25
N GLU A 125 -16.36 21.15 -12.50
CA GLU A 125 -15.05 21.70 -12.18
C GLU A 125 -14.88 21.90 -10.66
N VAL A 126 -15.91 22.42 -9.98
CA VAL A 126 -15.90 22.63 -8.51
C VAL A 126 -15.60 21.34 -7.75
N ILE A 127 -16.24 20.22 -8.11
CA ILE A 127 -16.04 18.95 -7.40
C ILE A 127 -14.59 18.43 -7.49
N THR A 128 -13.82 18.83 -8.51
CA THR A 128 -12.40 18.43 -8.62
C THR A 128 -11.55 19.02 -7.49
N TYR A 129 -11.92 20.22 -7.00
CA TYR A 129 -11.22 20.93 -5.92
C TYR A 129 -11.68 20.49 -4.52
N LEU A 130 -12.78 19.75 -4.42
CA LEU A 130 -13.32 19.30 -3.12
C LEU A 130 -12.61 18.02 -2.65
N PRO A 131 -12.38 17.86 -1.33
CA PRO A 131 -11.95 16.57 -0.76
C PRO A 131 -13.07 15.54 -0.85
N LEU A 132 -12.72 14.24 -0.77
CA LEU A 132 -13.66 13.13 -0.99
C LEU A 132 -14.96 13.24 -0.17
N ASN A 133 -14.85 13.52 1.14
CA ASN A 133 -16.03 13.69 1.99
C ASN A 133 -16.95 14.81 1.48
N SER A 134 -16.39 15.97 1.12
CA SER A 134 -17.17 17.10 0.61
C SER A 134 -17.79 16.85 -0.76
N ARG A 135 -17.16 16.03 -1.61
CA ARG A 135 -17.78 15.59 -2.87
C ARG A 135 -19.01 14.72 -2.63
N LEU A 136 -18.94 13.82 -1.64
CA LEU A 136 -20.07 12.98 -1.25
C LEU A 136 -21.18 13.81 -0.61
N ASP A 137 -20.83 14.79 0.24
CA ASP A 137 -21.79 15.75 0.80
C ASP A 137 -22.47 16.57 -0.31
N PHE A 138 -21.70 17.00 -1.34
CA PHE A 138 -22.24 17.71 -2.50
C PHE A 138 -23.24 16.83 -3.27
N ALA A 139 -22.87 15.58 -3.55
CA ALA A 139 -23.74 14.62 -4.23
C ALA A 139 -25.02 14.33 -3.44
N ASP A 140 -24.97 14.41 -2.11
CA ASP A 140 -26.13 14.11 -1.27
C ASP A 140 -27.11 15.27 -1.10
N SER A 141 -26.68 16.49 -1.40
CA SER A 141 -27.48 17.69 -1.18
C SER A 141 -28.78 17.74 -1.99
N CYS A 142 -28.77 17.23 -3.24
CA CYS A 142 -29.94 17.14 -4.10
C CYS A 142 -29.71 16.21 -5.29
N GLU A 143 -30.80 15.79 -5.95
CA GLU A 143 -30.76 14.89 -7.12
C GLU A 143 -29.88 15.44 -8.26
N ARG A 144 -30.01 16.75 -8.58
CA ARG A 144 -29.19 17.40 -9.62
C ARG A 144 -27.70 17.21 -9.36
N PHE A 145 -27.24 17.46 -8.13
CA PHE A 145 -25.82 17.37 -7.78
C PHE A 145 -25.34 15.93 -7.64
N GLN A 146 -26.23 15.00 -7.27
CA GLN A 146 -25.93 13.57 -7.37
C GLN A 146 -25.63 13.18 -8.82
N THR A 147 -26.48 13.58 -9.77
CA THR A 147 -26.28 13.30 -11.20
C THR A 147 -24.96 13.90 -11.71
N VAL A 148 -24.66 15.15 -11.34
CA VAL A 148 -23.37 15.80 -11.68
C VAL A 148 -22.19 15.00 -11.15
N TYR A 149 -22.24 14.56 -9.89
CA TYR A 149 -21.19 13.75 -9.30
C TYR A 149 -21.04 12.39 -9.99
N GLU A 150 -22.14 11.68 -10.25
CA GLU A 150 -22.13 10.36 -10.90
C GLU A 150 -21.50 10.41 -12.29
N LEU A 151 -21.80 11.46 -13.06
CA LEU A 151 -21.22 11.68 -14.39
C LEU A 151 -19.69 11.81 -14.35
N ASP A 152 -19.12 12.38 -13.29
CA ASP A 152 -17.66 12.55 -13.14
C ASP A 152 -16.98 11.53 -12.22
N SER A 153 -17.75 10.72 -11.49
CA SER A 153 -17.21 9.79 -10.50
C SER A 153 -16.23 8.79 -11.12
N HIS A 154 -16.45 8.43 -12.39
CA HIS A 154 -15.56 7.56 -13.15
C HIS A 154 -14.16 8.14 -13.37
N ARG A 155 -14.04 9.47 -13.49
CA ARG A 155 -12.77 10.17 -13.64
C ARG A 155 -12.13 10.43 -12.29
N LEU A 156 -12.93 10.83 -11.30
CA LEU A 156 -12.46 11.28 -10.00
C LEU A 156 -12.06 10.16 -9.05
N ASN A 157 -12.74 9.00 -9.10
CA ASN A 157 -12.62 7.94 -8.10
C ASN A 157 -12.14 6.60 -8.69
N HIS A 158 -11.49 6.62 -9.85
CA HIS A 158 -10.89 5.41 -10.42
C HIS A 158 -9.72 4.88 -9.56
N ILE A 159 -9.03 5.79 -8.86
CA ILE A 159 -8.04 5.49 -7.82
C ILE A 159 -8.60 6.03 -6.50
N LEU A 160 -8.66 5.20 -5.47
CA LEU A 160 -8.97 5.62 -4.10
C LEU A 160 -7.71 5.63 -3.24
N GLU A 161 -7.42 6.79 -2.67
CA GLU A 161 -6.37 6.95 -1.65
C GLU A 161 -6.95 6.66 -0.26
N MET A 162 -6.32 5.73 0.47
CA MET A 162 -6.75 5.37 1.82
C MET A 162 -6.72 6.56 2.79
N GLY A 163 -5.84 7.55 2.55
CA GLY A 163 -5.83 8.80 3.31
C GLY A 163 -7.17 9.54 3.26
N ASP A 164 -7.77 9.63 2.08
CA ASP A 164 -9.07 10.26 1.88
C ASP A 164 -10.21 9.38 2.42
N VAL A 165 -10.15 8.07 2.16
CA VAL A 165 -11.16 7.11 2.66
C VAL A 165 -11.21 7.12 4.19
N CYS A 166 -10.07 7.26 4.87
CA CYS A 166 -10.00 7.33 6.33
C CYS A 166 -10.67 8.59 6.92
N THR A 167 -11.01 9.60 6.10
CA THR A 167 -11.78 10.77 6.54
C THR A 167 -13.29 10.51 6.57
N LEU A 168 -13.75 9.43 5.92
CA LEU A 168 -15.17 9.15 5.76
C LEU A 168 -15.77 8.50 7.01
N THR A 169 -17.01 8.88 7.28
CA THR A 169 -17.89 8.19 8.23
C THR A 169 -18.38 6.86 7.64
N HIS A 170 -19.06 6.05 8.46
CA HIS A 170 -19.70 4.83 7.98
C HIS A 170 -20.71 5.11 6.86
N TRP A 171 -21.49 6.20 7.01
CA TRP A 171 -22.38 6.66 5.96
C TRP A 171 -21.63 7.08 4.69
N GLY A 172 -20.55 7.86 4.81
CA GLY A 172 -19.75 8.30 3.68
C GLY A 172 -19.17 7.13 2.87
N ILE A 173 -18.72 6.08 3.55
CA ILE A 173 -18.25 4.85 2.90
C ILE A 173 -19.38 4.21 2.08
N LYS A 174 -20.58 4.05 2.65
CA LYS A 174 -21.72 3.50 1.89
C LYS A 174 -22.07 4.33 0.67
N ARG A 175 -22.06 5.65 0.80
CA ARG A 175 -22.36 6.58 -0.30
C ARG A 175 -21.31 6.50 -1.40
N LEU A 176 -20.02 6.44 -1.04
CA LEU A 176 -18.92 6.21 -1.98
C LEU A 176 -19.11 4.91 -2.77
N MET A 177 -19.40 3.83 -2.07
CA MET A 177 -19.58 2.50 -2.68
C MET A 177 -20.78 2.48 -3.62
N LEU A 178 -21.88 3.15 -3.26
CA LEU A 178 -23.07 3.26 -4.09
C LEU A 178 -22.81 4.09 -5.37
N LEU A 179 -22.20 5.26 -5.23
CA LEU A 179 -22.09 6.23 -6.33
C LEU A 179 -20.84 6.05 -7.21
N SER A 180 -19.82 5.37 -6.70
CA SER A 180 -18.52 5.24 -7.37
C SER A 180 -17.96 3.83 -7.41
N GLY A 181 -18.57 2.87 -6.70
CA GLY A 181 -18.17 1.46 -6.63
C GLY A 181 -17.71 0.88 -7.97
N ASN A 182 -18.59 0.95 -8.97
CA ASN A 182 -18.36 0.39 -10.31
C ASN A 182 -17.18 0.98 -11.06
N HIS A 183 -16.69 2.16 -10.66
CA HIS A 183 -15.61 2.86 -11.34
C HIS A 183 -14.25 2.71 -10.65
N ILE A 184 -14.24 2.24 -9.40
CA ILE A 184 -13.00 2.06 -8.64
C ILE A 184 -12.21 0.91 -9.27
N ARG A 185 -10.97 1.19 -9.66
CA ARG A 185 -10.04 0.23 -10.27
C ARG A 185 -8.82 -0.03 -9.41
N CYS A 186 -8.40 0.96 -8.62
CA CYS A 186 -7.21 0.88 -7.79
C CYS A 186 -7.50 1.47 -6.41
N ILE A 187 -7.03 0.80 -5.36
CA ILE A 187 -7.07 1.32 -3.99
C ILE A 187 -5.66 1.29 -3.45
N LYS A 188 -5.17 2.40 -2.92
CA LYS A 188 -3.80 2.47 -2.42
C LYS A 188 -3.62 3.38 -1.21
N GLY A 189 -2.52 3.16 -0.49
CA GLY A 189 -2.08 4.03 0.60
C GLY A 189 -1.94 3.32 1.94
N GLY A 190 -1.86 4.14 2.99
CA GLY A 190 -1.58 3.74 4.36
C GLY A 190 -0.36 4.49 4.94
N PRO A 191 -0.09 4.39 6.26
CA PRO A 191 -0.88 3.67 7.26
C PRO A 191 -2.26 4.28 7.47
N LEU A 192 -3.20 3.49 8.02
CA LEU A 192 -4.52 4.01 8.39
C LEU A 192 -4.39 5.05 9.51
N HIS A 193 -5.35 5.98 9.56
CA HIS A 193 -5.47 6.85 10.72
C HIS A 193 -5.71 5.99 11.99
N PRO A 194 -4.98 6.19 13.11
CA PRO A 194 -5.00 5.30 14.28
C PRO A 194 -6.38 5.06 14.90
N PHE A 195 -7.33 5.96 14.66
CA PHE A 195 -8.68 5.91 15.20
C PHE A 195 -9.76 5.59 14.16
N TRP A 196 -9.40 5.20 12.93
CA TRP A 196 -10.41 4.92 11.89
C TRP A 196 -11.08 3.56 12.15
N PRO A 197 -12.37 3.54 12.58
CA PRO A 197 -13.00 2.32 13.08
C PRO A 197 -13.73 1.53 11.97
N HIS A 198 -13.61 1.96 10.71
CA HIS A 198 -14.48 1.51 9.63
C HIS A 198 -13.84 0.50 8.66
N MET A 199 -12.61 0.05 8.91
CA MET A 199 -11.90 -0.88 8.02
C MET A 199 -12.70 -2.16 7.73
N LYS A 200 -13.37 -2.73 8.76
CA LYS A 200 -14.19 -3.93 8.58
C LYS A 200 -15.33 -3.70 7.59
N GLN A 201 -16.10 -2.62 7.79
CA GLN A 201 -17.25 -2.28 6.95
C GLN A 201 -16.81 -1.87 5.54
N PHE A 202 -15.70 -1.14 5.43
CA PHE A 202 -15.11 -0.76 4.16
C PHE A 202 -14.77 -1.99 3.31
N VAL A 203 -14.02 -2.94 3.88
CA VAL A 203 -13.62 -4.18 3.19
C VAL A 203 -14.83 -5.02 2.78
N GLN A 204 -15.85 -5.13 3.64
CA GLN A 204 -17.08 -5.86 3.30
C GLN A 204 -17.82 -5.25 2.11
N LEU A 205 -17.84 -3.92 2.01
CA LEU A 205 -18.51 -3.23 0.90
C LEU A 205 -17.69 -3.25 -0.39
N LEU A 206 -16.35 -3.25 -0.29
CA LEU A 206 -15.47 -3.34 -1.45
C LEU A 206 -15.78 -4.56 -2.31
N GLY A 207 -15.86 -5.73 -1.68
CA GLY A 207 -16.10 -6.99 -2.39
C GLY A 207 -17.43 -7.01 -3.13
N VAL A 208 -18.44 -6.25 -2.69
CA VAL A 208 -19.76 -6.23 -3.35
C VAL A 208 -19.89 -5.09 -4.35
N SER A 209 -19.23 -3.95 -4.09
CA SER A 209 -19.51 -2.70 -4.80
C SER A 209 -18.49 -2.38 -5.88
N CYS A 210 -17.31 -3.02 -5.87
CA CYS A 210 -16.19 -2.69 -6.74
C CYS A 210 -15.82 -3.84 -7.70
N PRO A 211 -16.71 -4.21 -8.66
CA PRO A 211 -16.49 -5.35 -9.57
C PRO A 211 -15.32 -5.15 -10.56
N ASN A 212 -14.82 -3.92 -10.71
CA ASN A 212 -13.74 -3.56 -11.62
C ASN A 212 -12.42 -3.29 -10.89
N LEU A 213 -12.33 -3.61 -9.60
CA LEU A 213 -11.11 -3.49 -8.82
C LEU A 213 -10.04 -4.44 -9.39
N ALA A 214 -8.96 -3.86 -9.88
CA ALA A 214 -7.85 -4.55 -10.54
C ALA A 214 -6.55 -4.48 -9.71
N GLU A 215 -6.40 -3.43 -8.91
CA GLU A 215 -5.17 -3.15 -8.16
C GLU A 215 -5.46 -2.81 -6.70
N LEU A 216 -4.67 -3.39 -5.80
CA LEU A 216 -4.68 -3.07 -4.37
C LEU A 216 -3.25 -2.83 -3.89
N ASN A 217 -2.98 -1.69 -3.27
CA ASN A 217 -1.65 -1.34 -2.76
C ASN A 217 -1.72 -0.75 -1.35
N PHE A 218 -1.68 -1.63 -0.36
CA PHE A 218 -1.63 -1.28 1.05
C PHE A 218 -0.19 -1.23 1.57
N VAL A 219 0.07 -0.22 2.37
CA VAL A 219 1.35 0.00 3.02
C VAL A 219 1.12 0.28 4.50
N ARG A 220 1.67 -0.55 5.38
CA ARG A 220 1.54 -0.36 6.84
C ARG A 220 0.08 -0.34 7.31
N ILE A 221 -0.75 -1.19 6.71
CA ILE A 221 -2.15 -1.41 7.09
C ILE A 221 -2.24 -2.82 7.70
N PRO A 222 -2.45 -2.97 9.01
CA PRO A 222 -2.60 -4.28 9.63
C PRO A 222 -3.82 -5.03 9.06
N LEU A 223 -3.58 -6.20 8.46
CA LEU A 223 -4.62 -7.06 7.90
C LEU A 223 -4.82 -8.28 8.80
N SER A 224 -6.08 -8.54 9.13
CA SER A 224 -6.48 -9.77 9.81
C SER A 224 -7.01 -10.75 8.78
N LEU A 225 -7.11 -12.04 9.16
CA LEU A 225 -7.74 -13.05 8.30
C LEU A 225 -9.17 -12.65 7.89
N PHE A 226 -9.91 -11.98 8.78
CA PHE A 226 -11.22 -11.41 8.43
C PHE A 226 -11.13 -10.42 7.26
N HIS A 227 -10.13 -9.53 7.24
CA HIS A 227 -9.94 -8.59 6.13
C HIS A 227 -9.60 -9.34 4.84
N MET A 228 -8.66 -10.30 4.90
CA MET A 228 -8.22 -11.08 3.73
C MET A 228 -9.35 -11.90 3.10
N THR A 229 -10.13 -12.62 3.92
CA THR A 229 -11.26 -13.42 3.44
C THR A 229 -12.33 -12.54 2.77
N ASN A 230 -12.67 -11.40 3.37
CA ASN A 230 -13.68 -10.52 2.77
C ASN A 230 -13.18 -9.83 1.50
N LEU A 231 -11.87 -9.52 1.41
CA LEU A 231 -11.27 -8.95 0.20
C LEU A 231 -11.23 -9.96 -0.96
N PHE A 232 -10.79 -11.20 -0.71
CA PHE A 232 -10.36 -12.09 -1.79
C PHE A 232 -11.17 -13.37 -1.96
N GLN A 233 -11.97 -13.76 -0.96
CA GLN A 233 -12.78 -14.98 -1.00
C GLN A 233 -14.30 -14.70 -1.06
N SER A 234 -14.72 -13.43 -0.95
CA SER A 234 -16.14 -13.07 -1.06
C SER A 234 -16.62 -13.15 -2.51
N ALA A 235 -17.87 -13.59 -2.72
CA ALA A 235 -18.40 -14.03 -4.02
C ALA A 235 -18.35 -13.00 -5.16
N ASN A 236 -18.17 -11.70 -4.85
CA ASN A 236 -18.29 -10.61 -5.83
C ASN A 236 -17.01 -9.77 -5.96
N GLY A 237 -15.99 -10.02 -5.14
CA GLY A 237 -14.83 -9.15 -5.01
C GLY A 237 -13.61 -9.73 -5.69
N CYS A 238 -12.96 -8.93 -6.55
CA CYS A 238 -11.56 -9.09 -6.93
C CYS A 238 -11.20 -10.21 -7.94
N SER A 239 -12.15 -10.83 -8.64
CA SER A 239 -11.81 -11.80 -9.72
C SER A 239 -11.00 -11.20 -10.87
N LYS A 240 -11.08 -9.87 -11.06
CA LYS A 240 -10.31 -9.11 -12.05
C LYS A 240 -8.99 -8.57 -11.52
N MET A 241 -8.62 -8.86 -10.27
CA MET A 241 -7.37 -8.33 -9.74
C MET A 241 -6.16 -8.90 -10.46
N THR A 242 -5.31 -7.99 -10.90
CA THR A 242 -4.07 -8.28 -11.62
C THR A 242 -2.84 -7.95 -10.78
N SER A 243 -2.96 -7.04 -9.80
CA SER A 243 -1.83 -6.65 -8.94
C SER A 243 -2.25 -6.43 -7.49
N ILE A 244 -1.52 -7.04 -6.57
CA ILE A 244 -1.69 -6.86 -5.12
C ILE A 244 -0.34 -6.48 -4.52
N SER A 245 -0.34 -5.43 -3.71
CA SER A 245 0.76 -4.99 -2.86
C SER A 245 0.23 -4.83 -1.45
N MET A 246 0.82 -5.54 -0.49
CA MET A 246 0.47 -5.51 0.94
C MET A 246 1.76 -5.46 1.76
N ARG A 247 2.43 -4.30 1.69
CA ARG A 247 3.76 -4.11 2.26
C ARG A 247 3.66 -3.78 3.74
N HIS A 248 4.36 -4.54 4.58
CA HIS A 248 4.32 -4.36 6.02
C HIS A 248 2.89 -4.35 6.58
N CYS A 249 2.09 -5.36 6.25
CA CYS A 249 0.66 -5.44 6.57
C CYS A 249 0.33 -6.53 7.61
N ASP A 250 1.33 -6.95 8.38
CA ASP A 250 1.25 -8.01 9.40
C ASP A 250 0.78 -9.38 8.85
N LEU A 251 1.21 -9.70 7.62
CA LEU A 251 0.83 -10.94 6.95
C LEU A 251 1.59 -12.17 7.49
N THR A 252 0.94 -13.33 7.33
CA THR A 252 1.45 -14.68 7.62
C THR A 252 0.99 -15.61 6.49
N ASP A 253 1.51 -16.83 6.44
CA ASP A 253 1.09 -17.83 5.45
C ASP A 253 -0.43 -18.07 5.42
N SER A 254 -1.09 -18.13 6.58
CA SER A 254 -2.55 -18.30 6.64
C SER A 254 -3.35 -17.21 5.92
N HIS A 255 -2.80 -15.99 5.81
CA HIS A 255 -3.40 -14.91 5.04
C HIS A 255 -3.22 -15.11 3.53
N LEU A 256 -2.09 -15.64 3.08
CA LEU A 256 -1.81 -15.86 1.66
C LEU A 256 -2.68 -16.96 1.04
N SER A 257 -3.13 -17.93 1.84
CA SER A 257 -4.11 -18.94 1.41
C SER A 257 -5.41 -18.35 0.85
N CYS A 258 -5.75 -17.11 1.21
CA CYS A 258 -6.92 -16.42 0.67
C CYS A 258 -6.76 -16.00 -0.80
N LEU A 259 -5.54 -16.02 -1.36
CA LEU A 259 -5.24 -15.55 -2.71
C LEU A 259 -5.37 -16.64 -3.78
N HIS A 260 -5.42 -17.92 -3.40
CA HIS A 260 -5.34 -19.06 -4.33
C HIS A 260 -6.34 -19.00 -5.50
N SER A 261 -7.54 -18.45 -5.29
CA SER A 261 -8.60 -18.37 -6.31
C SER A 261 -8.43 -17.20 -7.30
N LEU A 262 -7.43 -16.34 -7.14
CA LEU A 262 -7.26 -15.14 -7.96
C LEU A 262 -6.54 -15.46 -9.28
N THR A 263 -7.25 -16.09 -10.20
CA THR A 263 -6.71 -16.60 -11.47
C THR A 263 -6.20 -15.51 -12.44
N ALA A 264 -6.55 -14.25 -12.23
CA ALA A 264 -6.05 -13.12 -13.01
C ALA A 264 -4.82 -12.43 -12.40
N LEU A 265 -4.38 -12.83 -11.19
CA LEU A 265 -3.31 -12.15 -10.46
C LEU A 265 -1.95 -12.37 -11.14
N LYS A 266 -1.31 -11.27 -11.56
CA LYS A 266 0.00 -11.29 -12.23
C LYS A 266 1.13 -10.82 -11.32
N GLY A 267 0.86 -9.88 -10.40
CA GLY A 267 1.88 -9.32 -9.52
C GLY A 267 1.48 -9.37 -8.05
N LEU A 268 2.37 -9.88 -7.20
CA LEU A 268 2.21 -9.93 -5.75
C LEU A 268 3.44 -9.35 -5.06
N ASP A 269 3.25 -8.26 -4.32
CA ASP A 269 4.28 -7.62 -3.48
C ASP A 269 3.87 -7.70 -2.01
N ILE A 270 4.53 -8.60 -1.28
CA ILE A 270 4.30 -8.86 0.14
C ILE A 270 5.55 -8.58 0.97
N ARG A 271 6.41 -7.67 0.48
CA ARG A 271 7.64 -7.32 1.19
C ARG A 271 7.37 -6.78 2.60
N ASP A 272 8.39 -6.87 3.45
CA ASP A 272 8.36 -6.36 4.83
C ASP A 272 7.29 -7.03 5.73
N ASN A 273 6.89 -8.27 5.44
CA ASN A 273 6.04 -9.08 6.30
C ASN A 273 6.88 -10.16 6.99
N PRO A 274 7.44 -9.89 8.18
CA PRO A 274 8.46 -10.74 8.79
C PRO A 274 7.93 -12.11 9.22
N CYS A 275 6.61 -12.28 9.41
CA CYS A 275 6.01 -13.52 9.90
C CYS A 275 5.66 -14.55 8.80
N ILE A 276 6.00 -14.27 7.54
CA ILE A 276 5.82 -15.22 6.44
C ILE A 276 6.98 -16.21 6.45
N GLN A 277 6.68 -17.51 6.54
CA GLN A 277 7.64 -18.61 6.58
C GLN A 277 7.79 -19.32 5.24
N GLY A 278 6.79 -19.22 4.36
CA GLY A 278 6.83 -19.73 2.99
C GLY A 278 6.03 -21.01 2.75
N ASP A 279 5.32 -21.53 3.76
CA ASP A 279 4.50 -22.74 3.69
C ASP A 279 3.38 -22.67 2.63
N THR A 280 3.03 -21.46 2.17
CA THR A 280 1.96 -21.22 1.19
C THR A 280 2.45 -20.76 -0.18
N LEU A 281 3.77 -20.70 -0.42
CA LEU A 281 4.30 -20.26 -1.72
C LEU A 281 3.83 -21.15 -2.88
N GLY A 282 3.75 -22.47 -2.67
CA GLY A 282 3.28 -23.42 -3.68
C GLY A 282 1.77 -23.38 -3.95
N THR A 283 0.99 -22.63 -3.16
CA THR A 283 -0.46 -22.47 -3.36
C THR A 283 -0.84 -21.09 -3.88
N LEU A 284 0.13 -20.23 -4.16
CA LEU A 284 -0.11 -18.95 -4.81
C LEU A 284 -0.72 -19.14 -6.22
N PRO A 285 -1.41 -18.12 -6.78
CA PRO A 285 -2.03 -18.23 -8.10
C PRO A 285 -1.03 -18.59 -9.21
N VAL A 286 -1.36 -19.60 -10.01
CA VAL A 286 -0.52 -20.07 -11.14
C VAL A 286 -0.31 -19.04 -12.25
N SER A 287 -1.11 -17.96 -12.25
CA SER A 287 -1.03 -16.83 -13.17
C SER A 287 0.05 -15.82 -12.80
N LEU A 288 0.71 -15.99 -11.65
CA LEU A 288 1.67 -15.02 -11.12
C LEU A 288 2.92 -14.93 -12.00
N GLU A 289 3.25 -13.71 -12.42
CA GLU A 289 4.42 -13.37 -13.23
C GLU A 289 5.50 -12.66 -12.38
N ILE A 290 5.10 -11.91 -11.36
CA ILE A 290 5.96 -11.10 -10.49
C ILE A 290 5.67 -11.41 -9.02
N LEU A 291 6.70 -11.81 -8.28
CA LEU A 291 6.64 -12.05 -6.84
C LEU A 291 7.74 -11.27 -6.11
N ASN A 292 7.33 -10.47 -5.13
CA ASN A 292 8.24 -9.81 -4.20
C ASN A 292 7.96 -10.26 -2.77
N VAL A 293 8.93 -10.96 -2.20
CA VAL A 293 9.00 -11.45 -0.82
C VAL A 293 10.21 -10.87 -0.07
N SER A 294 10.80 -9.78 -0.58
CA SER A 294 11.96 -9.16 0.05
C SER A 294 11.64 -8.73 1.49
N ARG A 295 12.60 -8.84 2.41
CA ARG A 295 12.47 -8.49 3.83
C ARG A 295 11.40 -9.29 4.59
N CYS A 296 10.94 -10.42 4.03
CA CYS A 296 10.22 -11.44 4.80
C CYS A 296 11.25 -12.25 5.60
N THR A 297 11.70 -11.70 6.73
CA THR A 297 12.90 -12.19 7.45
C THR A 297 12.77 -13.60 8.02
N SER A 298 11.54 -14.12 8.23
CA SER A 298 11.32 -15.51 8.64
C SER A 298 11.06 -16.48 7.48
N LEU A 299 11.11 -16.01 6.23
CA LEU A 299 10.95 -16.87 5.05
C LEU A 299 12.15 -17.82 4.96
N LEU A 300 11.85 -19.12 4.97
CA LEU A 300 12.87 -20.16 4.81
C LEU A 300 13.25 -20.26 3.34
N ASP A 301 14.55 -20.18 3.05
CA ASP A 301 15.12 -20.33 1.70
C ASP A 301 14.73 -21.67 1.03
N THR A 302 14.70 -22.75 1.80
CA THR A 302 14.24 -24.07 1.36
C THR A 302 12.80 -24.09 0.84
N ARG A 303 11.94 -23.16 1.25
CA ARG A 303 10.55 -23.04 0.77
C ARG A 303 10.44 -22.43 -0.62
N LEU A 304 11.50 -21.81 -1.14
CA LEU A 304 11.49 -21.29 -2.51
C LEU A 304 11.37 -22.41 -3.56
N VAL A 305 11.61 -23.68 -3.18
CA VAL A 305 11.42 -24.83 -4.09
C VAL A 305 9.96 -24.91 -4.56
N ASP A 306 9.04 -24.51 -3.69
CA ASP A 306 7.60 -24.56 -3.92
C ASP A 306 7.15 -23.55 -5.00
N LEU A 307 7.99 -22.58 -5.36
CA LEU A 307 7.76 -21.69 -6.50
C LEU A 307 7.74 -22.44 -7.84
N GLY A 308 8.19 -23.69 -7.89
CA GLY A 308 8.01 -24.57 -9.05
C GLY A 308 6.53 -24.80 -9.43
N ALA A 309 5.59 -24.49 -8.53
CA ALA A 309 4.16 -24.47 -8.82
C ALA A 309 3.70 -23.26 -9.65
N LEU A 310 4.57 -22.27 -9.90
CA LEU A 310 4.26 -20.99 -10.56
C LEU A 310 4.90 -20.92 -11.96
N PRO A 311 4.29 -21.53 -12.99
CA PRO A 311 4.94 -21.73 -14.30
C PRO A 311 5.16 -20.44 -15.09
N LEU A 312 4.49 -19.34 -14.73
CA LEU A 312 4.59 -18.05 -15.40
C LEU A 312 5.53 -17.07 -14.70
N LEU A 313 6.15 -17.45 -13.58
CA LEU A 313 6.99 -16.56 -12.79
C LEU A 313 8.22 -16.11 -13.59
N ARG A 314 8.38 -14.80 -13.74
CA ARG A 314 9.46 -14.15 -14.49
C ARG A 314 10.28 -13.20 -13.64
N GLU A 315 9.70 -12.63 -12.60
CA GLU A 315 10.38 -11.74 -11.68
C GLU A 315 10.23 -12.25 -10.26
N LEU A 316 11.37 -12.54 -9.64
CA LEU A 316 11.46 -12.90 -8.23
C LEU A 316 12.34 -11.88 -7.51
N ARG A 317 11.79 -11.28 -6.46
CA ARG A 317 12.55 -10.45 -5.52
C ARG A 317 12.47 -11.06 -4.14
N CYS A 318 13.61 -11.46 -3.62
CA CYS A 318 13.77 -12.16 -2.34
C CYS A 318 15.02 -11.69 -1.59
N SER A 319 15.29 -10.38 -1.60
CA SER A 319 16.37 -9.81 -0.80
C SER A 319 16.01 -9.81 0.69
N GLU A 320 17.00 -9.96 1.56
CA GLU A 320 16.86 -9.92 3.02
C GLU A 320 15.85 -10.96 3.57
N ILE A 321 15.83 -12.17 2.98
CA ILE A 321 15.07 -13.32 3.47
C ILE A 321 16.01 -14.22 4.29
N SER A 322 15.58 -14.63 5.50
CA SER A 322 16.37 -15.40 6.48
C SER A 322 17.71 -14.78 6.93
N GLN A 323 18.09 -14.98 8.19
CA GLN A 323 19.40 -14.55 8.71
C GLN A 323 20.53 -15.56 8.41
N TYR A 324 20.20 -16.77 7.98
CA TYR A 324 21.13 -17.90 7.86
C TYR A 324 21.05 -18.59 6.49
N MET A 325 21.02 -17.81 5.42
CA MET A 325 20.87 -18.33 4.05
C MET A 325 22.19 -18.94 3.51
N GLU A 326 22.12 -20.17 3.00
CA GLU A 326 23.17 -20.79 2.20
C GLU A 326 22.87 -20.59 0.69
N ASN A 327 23.57 -19.67 0.03
CA ASN A 327 23.25 -19.29 -1.36
C ASN A 327 23.40 -20.44 -2.38
N ASP A 328 24.31 -21.39 -2.15
CA ASP A 328 24.68 -22.43 -3.12
C ASP A 328 23.53 -23.37 -3.45
N GLU A 329 22.82 -23.82 -2.40
CA GLU A 329 21.63 -24.65 -2.53
C GLU A 329 20.49 -23.85 -3.15
N LEU A 330 20.36 -22.58 -2.77
CA LEU A 330 19.33 -21.70 -3.29
C LEU A 330 19.43 -21.50 -4.80
N PHE A 331 20.62 -21.18 -5.32
CA PHE A 331 20.79 -20.97 -6.76
C PHE A 331 20.42 -22.22 -7.57
N ARG A 332 20.83 -23.40 -7.10
CA ARG A 332 20.43 -24.66 -7.73
C ARG A 332 18.92 -24.86 -7.67
N LEU A 333 18.31 -24.65 -6.51
CA LEU A 333 16.87 -24.73 -6.34
C LEU A 333 16.12 -23.79 -7.30
N LEU A 334 16.55 -22.53 -7.43
CA LEU A 334 15.93 -21.55 -8.33
C LEU A 334 16.06 -21.95 -9.80
N VAL A 335 17.20 -22.48 -10.22
CA VAL A 335 17.41 -22.99 -11.58
C VAL A 335 16.46 -24.15 -11.90
N HIS A 336 16.21 -25.04 -10.93
CA HIS A 336 15.31 -26.17 -11.10
C HIS A 336 13.83 -25.75 -11.05
N SER A 337 13.46 -24.93 -10.08
CA SER A 337 12.06 -24.56 -9.82
C SER A 337 11.57 -23.43 -10.74
N CYS A 338 12.42 -22.46 -11.07
CA CYS A 338 12.03 -21.23 -11.78
C CYS A 338 12.95 -20.91 -12.98
N PRO A 339 13.12 -21.81 -13.96
CA PRO A 339 14.06 -21.62 -15.08
C PRO A 339 13.70 -20.47 -16.03
N MET A 340 12.47 -19.94 -15.94
CA MET A 340 11.96 -18.87 -16.81
C MET A 340 12.19 -17.45 -16.27
N LEU A 341 12.90 -17.31 -15.13
CA LEU A 341 13.19 -16.01 -14.54
C LEU A 341 13.94 -15.10 -15.51
N GLU A 342 13.43 -13.88 -15.64
CA GLU A 342 14.02 -12.77 -16.39
C GLU A 342 14.61 -11.71 -15.44
N VAL A 343 14.09 -11.62 -14.21
CA VAL A 343 14.55 -10.71 -13.16
C VAL A 343 14.73 -11.47 -11.85
N LEU A 344 15.91 -11.35 -11.25
CA LEU A 344 16.22 -11.89 -9.93
C LEU A 344 16.84 -10.81 -9.04
N GLU A 345 16.22 -10.56 -7.90
CA GLU A 345 16.78 -9.75 -6.82
C GLU A 345 16.96 -10.61 -5.57
N MET A 346 18.15 -10.63 -4.99
CA MET A 346 18.44 -11.46 -3.82
C MET A 346 19.56 -10.90 -2.95
N THR A 347 19.69 -11.46 -1.75
CA THR A 347 20.82 -11.19 -0.85
C THR A 347 21.93 -12.22 -1.04
N ILE A 348 23.17 -11.77 -0.97
CA ILE A 348 24.35 -12.60 -0.91
C ILE A 348 24.78 -12.68 0.56
N SER A 349 24.62 -13.86 1.15
CA SER A 349 25.21 -14.29 2.42
C SER A 349 26.19 -15.44 2.19
N SER A 350 27.44 -15.16 1.84
CA SER A 350 28.46 -16.22 1.80
C SER A 350 29.49 -15.97 2.90
N TYR A 351 29.52 -16.86 3.88
CA TYR A 351 30.70 -17.04 4.72
C TYR A 351 31.79 -17.68 3.84
N MET A 352 32.99 -17.12 3.92
CA MET A 352 34.16 -17.45 3.11
C MET A 352 34.29 -18.93 2.72
N ASP A 353 34.46 -19.14 1.41
CA ASP A 353 35.11 -20.31 0.79
C ASP A 353 34.52 -21.69 1.11
N ARG A 354 33.37 -22.01 0.51
CA ARG A 354 33.03 -23.40 0.17
C ARG A 354 33.04 -23.56 -1.34
N SER A 355 33.86 -24.52 -1.78
CA SER A 355 34.23 -24.88 -3.15
C SER A 355 33.06 -25.42 -4.00
N HIS A 356 31.87 -24.82 -3.93
CA HIS A 356 30.74 -25.26 -4.74
C HIS A 356 30.57 -24.37 -5.97
N VAL A 357 30.35 -25.02 -7.10
CA VAL A 357 30.09 -24.35 -8.37
C VAL A 357 28.66 -23.81 -8.31
N MET A 358 28.55 -22.48 -8.38
CA MET A 358 27.26 -21.81 -8.52
C MET A 358 26.74 -22.04 -9.94
N GLN A 359 25.46 -22.41 -10.07
CA GLN A 359 24.86 -22.78 -11.36
C GLN A 359 23.87 -21.73 -11.88
N LEU A 360 24.06 -20.44 -11.54
CA LEU A 360 23.13 -19.38 -11.95
C LEU A 360 22.98 -19.28 -13.48
N GLY A 361 24.00 -19.72 -14.25
CA GLY A 361 23.94 -19.87 -15.72
C GLY A 361 22.76 -20.69 -16.25
N GLY A 362 22.15 -21.56 -15.42
CA GLY A 362 20.93 -22.28 -15.76
C GLY A 362 19.69 -21.37 -15.97
N LEU A 363 19.69 -20.16 -15.41
CA LEU A 363 18.66 -19.14 -15.65
C LEU A 363 18.90 -18.42 -16.98
N SER A 364 18.93 -19.17 -18.09
CA SER A 364 19.27 -18.67 -19.44
C SER A 364 18.44 -17.48 -19.95
N ARG A 365 17.29 -17.18 -19.32
CA ARG A 365 16.42 -16.04 -19.66
C ARG A 365 16.70 -14.79 -18.83
N LEU A 366 17.61 -14.85 -17.87
CA LEU A 366 17.87 -13.78 -16.93
C LEU A 366 18.45 -12.56 -17.65
N ARG A 367 17.80 -11.42 -17.48
CA ARG A 367 18.17 -10.12 -18.06
C ARG A 367 18.64 -9.13 -17.00
N THR A 368 18.14 -9.29 -15.79
CA THR A 368 18.35 -8.38 -14.66
C THR A 368 18.73 -9.20 -13.44
N LEU A 369 19.91 -8.93 -12.89
CA LEU A 369 20.36 -9.48 -11.61
C LEU A 369 20.69 -8.34 -10.64
N VAL A 370 20.05 -8.35 -9.48
CA VAL A 370 20.26 -7.36 -8.42
C VAL A 370 20.71 -8.10 -7.15
N LEU A 371 21.89 -7.76 -6.66
CA LEU A 371 22.52 -8.38 -5.51
C LEU A 371 22.69 -7.37 -4.37
N PHE A 372 22.23 -7.76 -3.18
CA PHE A 372 22.42 -7.02 -1.93
C PHE A 372 23.34 -7.79 -0.98
N PRO A 373 24.20 -7.13 -0.20
CA PRO A 373 24.93 -7.76 0.89
C PRO A 373 23.97 -8.16 2.03
N SER A 374 24.36 -9.17 2.79
CA SER A 374 23.70 -9.48 4.07
C SER A 374 23.86 -8.34 5.08
N LEU A 375 22.91 -8.26 6.03
CA LEU A 375 22.92 -7.28 7.13
C LEU A 375 24.04 -7.53 8.16
N ASP A 376 24.67 -8.71 8.14
CA ASP A 376 25.90 -9.01 8.87
C ASP A 376 27.09 -8.95 7.88
N PRO A 377 27.72 -7.77 7.70
CA PRO A 377 28.63 -7.50 6.59
C PRO A 377 30.05 -8.00 6.85
N GLU A 378 30.35 -8.48 8.05
CA GLU A 378 31.67 -8.99 8.37
C GLU A 378 31.93 -10.22 7.48
N TRP A 379 32.83 -10.06 6.50
CA TRP A 379 33.39 -11.13 5.65
C TRP A 379 32.55 -11.67 4.49
N CYS A 380 31.38 -11.09 4.15
CA CYS A 380 30.60 -11.54 2.98
C CYS A 380 31.17 -10.99 1.66
N GLN A 381 31.52 -11.82 0.68
CA GLN A 381 31.99 -11.36 -0.64
C GLN A 381 31.19 -11.99 -1.77
N VAL A 382 31.04 -11.30 -2.90
CA VAL A 382 30.49 -11.92 -4.11
C VAL A 382 31.48 -12.98 -4.59
N ASN A 383 31.06 -14.25 -4.53
CA ASN A 383 31.89 -15.35 -4.96
C ASN A 383 32.25 -15.23 -6.45
N ASN A 384 33.53 -15.39 -6.78
CA ASN A 384 33.99 -15.36 -8.17
C ASN A 384 33.40 -16.50 -9.01
N SER A 385 33.04 -17.66 -8.42
CA SER A 385 32.33 -18.72 -9.15
C SER A 385 30.93 -18.29 -9.60
N LEU A 386 30.22 -17.53 -8.75
CA LEU A 386 28.94 -16.91 -9.12
C LEU A 386 29.15 -15.97 -10.31
N LEU A 387 30.14 -15.09 -10.23
CA LEU A 387 30.44 -14.14 -11.32
C LEU A 387 30.84 -14.85 -12.62
N MET A 388 31.62 -15.93 -12.54
CA MET A 388 31.96 -16.75 -13.71
C MET A 388 30.72 -17.35 -14.37
N SER A 389 29.74 -17.82 -13.57
CA SER A 389 28.49 -18.36 -14.11
C SER A 389 27.61 -17.31 -14.82
N LEU A 390 27.84 -16.01 -14.58
CA LEU A 390 27.18 -14.94 -15.32
C LEU A 390 27.65 -14.86 -16.78
N ALA A 391 28.83 -15.40 -17.10
CA ALA A 391 29.34 -15.44 -18.47
C ALA A 391 28.48 -16.34 -19.37
N ASP A 392 27.74 -17.30 -18.79
CA ASP A 392 26.82 -18.17 -19.51
C ASP A 392 25.45 -17.52 -19.76
N LEU A 393 25.21 -16.30 -19.23
CA LEU A 393 23.95 -15.58 -19.35
C LEU A 393 23.98 -14.57 -20.52
N ASP A 394 23.84 -15.08 -21.74
CA ASP A 394 23.89 -14.28 -22.99
C ASP A 394 22.88 -13.11 -23.04
N LEU A 395 21.79 -13.20 -22.28
CA LEU A 395 20.73 -12.19 -22.24
C LEU A 395 20.89 -11.18 -21.09
N LEU A 396 21.90 -11.31 -20.24
CA LEU A 396 22.09 -10.41 -19.09
C LEU A 396 22.45 -9.00 -19.58
N ARG A 397 21.56 -8.04 -19.28
CA ARG A 397 21.72 -6.62 -19.67
C ARG A 397 21.89 -5.70 -18.47
N HIS A 398 21.52 -6.14 -17.27
CA HIS A 398 21.49 -5.30 -16.10
C HIS A 398 22.03 -6.06 -14.88
N LEU A 399 23.11 -5.54 -14.31
CA LEU A 399 23.75 -6.08 -13.12
C LEU A 399 23.90 -4.97 -12.08
N GLU A 400 23.32 -5.18 -10.91
CA GLU A 400 23.47 -4.28 -9.78
C GLU A 400 24.03 -5.03 -8.57
N ILE A 401 25.05 -4.44 -7.96
CA ILE A 401 25.64 -4.91 -6.71
C ILE A 401 25.64 -3.71 -5.77
N HIS A 402 24.63 -3.65 -4.90
CA HIS A 402 24.35 -2.50 -4.04
C HIS A 402 25.13 -2.56 -2.74
N HIS A 403 25.59 -1.41 -2.23
CA HIS A 403 25.97 -1.19 -0.82
C HIS A 403 26.85 -2.24 -0.12
N GLY A 404 27.64 -3.03 -0.86
CA GLY A 404 28.63 -3.93 -0.29
C GLY A 404 29.66 -3.19 0.57
N HIS A 405 30.32 -3.89 1.49
CA HIS A 405 31.51 -3.35 2.13
C HIS A 405 32.65 -3.19 1.10
N ARG A 406 33.74 -2.52 1.48
CA ARG A 406 34.89 -2.32 0.59
C ARG A 406 35.54 -3.66 0.24
N GLY A 407 35.58 -4.01 -1.05
CA GLY A 407 36.10 -5.31 -1.48
C GLY A 407 35.06 -6.43 -1.49
N PHE A 408 33.77 -6.08 -1.37
CA PHE A 408 32.65 -7.01 -1.57
C PHE A 408 32.73 -7.68 -2.94
N VAL A 409 33.12 -6.93 -3.97
CA VAL A 409 33.51 -7.46 -5.28
C VAL A 409 35.03 -7.39 -5.39
N THR A 410 35.67 -8.52 -5.62
CA THR A 410 37.14 -8.58 -5.77
C THR A 410 37.61 -7.99 -7.11
N SER A 411 38.89 -7.64 -7.23
CA SER A 411 39.48 -7.18 -8.50
C SER A 411 39.38 -8.25 -9.60
N PHE A 412 39.49 -9.54 -9.24
CA PHE A 412 39.24 -10.64 -10.16
C PHE A 412 37.76 -10.70 -10.59
N GLY A 413 36.84 -10.51 -9.65
CA GLY A 413 35.41 -10.40 -9.93
C GLY A 413 35.08 -9.28 -10.93
N LEU A 414 35.69 -8.10 -10.77
CA LEU A 414 35.52 -6.99 -11.73
C LEU A 414 36.02 -7.34 -13.14
N ARG A 415 37.15 -8.06 -13.24
CA ARG A 415 37.66 -8.55 -14.52
C ARG A 415 36.68 -9.50 -15.20
N ILE A 416 36.00 -10.36 -14.43
CA ILE A 416 34.94 -11.22 -14.97
C ILE A 416 33.77 -10.37 -15.47
N ILE A 417 33.27 -9.44 -14.65
CA ILE A 417 32.16 -8.54 -15.01
C ILE A 417 32.50 -7.78 -16.31
N SER A 418 33.74 -7.34 -16.49
CA SER A 418 34.18 -6.63 -17.71
C SER A 418 34.06 -7.45 -19.01
N GLN A 419 33.90 -8.78 -18.92
CA GLN A 419 33.69 -9.65 -20.09
C GLN A 419 32.22 -9.74 -20.52
N LEU A 420 31.28 -9.22 -19.73
CA LEU A 420 29.84 -9.21 -20.03
C LEU A 420 29.50 -8.13 -21.07
N LYS A 421 29.96 -8.30 -22.31
CA LYS A 421 29.96 -7.27 -23.38
C LYS A 421 28.57 -6.73 -23.74
N GLU A 422 27.53 -7.50 -23.47
CA GLU A 422 26.14 -7.16 -23.75
C GLU A 422 25.48 -6.32 -22.64
N LEU A 423 26.17 -6.09 -21.52
CA LEU A 423 25.68 -5.35 -20.37
C LEU A 423 25.41 -3.87 -20.71
N ARG A 424 24.24 -3.39 -20.33
CA ARG A 424 23.76 -2.01 -20.54
C ARG A 424 23.72 -1.20 -19.25
N THR A 425 23.54 -1.87 -18.11
CA THR A 425 23.55 -1.25 -16.80
C THR A 425 24.49 -1.99 -15.87
N LEU A 426 25.38 -1.23 -15.24
CA LEU A 426 26.26 -1.72 -14.18
C LEU A 426 26.21 -0.77 -12.99
N VAL A 427 25.82 -1.29 -11.83
CA VAL A 427 25.86 -0.58 -10.55
C VAL A 427 26.84 -1.30 -9.62
N LEU A 428 27.92 -0.61 -9.24
CA LEU A 428 28.97 -1.11 -8.35
C LEU A 428 29.28 -0.04 -7.29
N GLN A 429 28.41 0.04 -6.29
CA GLN A 429 28.54 1.08 -5.26
C GLN A 429 29.54 0.67 -4.17
N ASN A 430 30.22 1.67 -3.61
CA ASN A 430 31.08 1.55 -2.43
C ASN A 430 32.23 0.52 -2.59
N GLN A 431 32.72 0.33 -3.82
CA GLN A 431 33.84 -0.57 -4.13
C GLN A 431 35.18 0.20 -4.23
N ASP A 432 36.25 -0.42 -3.71
CA ASP A 432 37.58 0.18 -3.57
C ASP A 432 38.52 -0.21 -4.71
N PHE A 433 38.06 -0.08 -5.95
CA PHE A 433 38.86 -0.43 -7.13
C PHE A 433 39.92 0.64 -7.44
N GLY A 434 41.14 0.20 -7.74
CA GLY A 434 42.19 1.06 -8.25
C GLY A 434 41.99 1.43 -9.72
N ARG A 435 42.92 2.24 -10.24
CA ARG A 435 42.87 2.70 -11.64
C ARG A 435 42.88 1.52 -12.61
N ASP A 436 43.80 0.58 -12.47
CA ASP A 436 43.97 -0.50 -13.42
C ASP A 436 42.72 -1.39 -13.46
N GLU A 437 42.11 -1.66 -12.31
CA GLU A 437 40.86 -2.41 -12.20
C GLU A 437 39.70 -1.67 -12.86
N LEU A 438 39.47 -0.40 -12.55
CA LEU A 438 38.37 0.38 -13.13
C LEU A 438 38.47 0.47 -14.66
N MET A 439 39.69 0.51 -15.18
CA MET A 439 39.94 0.64 -16.61
C MET A 439 39.62 -0.62 -17.41
N GLU A 440 39.44 -1.77 -16.75
CA GLU A 440 38.89 -2.97 -17.37
C GLU A 440 37.45 -2.77 -17.86
N LEU A 441 36.67 -1.89 -17.21
CA LEU A 441 35.27 -1.61 -17.57
C LEU A 441 35.09 -1.08 -19.00
N ARG A 442 36.16 -0.56 -19.63
CA ARG A 442 36.17 -0.11 -21.04
C ARG A 442 35.73 -1.17 -22.03
N LYS A 443 35.84 -2.45 -21.65
CA LYS A 443 35.44 -3.59 -22.47
C LYS A 443 33.91 -3.68 -22.64
N LEU A 444 33.13 -3.01 -21.78
CA LEU A 444 31.67 -2.99 -21.77
C LEU A 444 31.10 -1.99 -22.79
N ASN A 445 31.35 -2.24 -24.07
CA ASN A 445 31.00 -1.29 -25.15
C ASN A 445 29.49 -1.04 -25.33
N ALA A 446 28.64 -1.91 -24.77
CA ALA A 446 27.19 -1.75 -24.77
C ALA A 446 26.65 -0.90 -23.60
N LEU A 447 27.50 -0.50 -22.64
CA LEU A 447 27.07 0.11 -21.40
C LEU A 447 26.43 1.49 -21.62
N GLU A 448 25.24 1.68 -21.07
CA GLU A 448 24.44 2.90 -21.18
C GLU A 448 24.34 3.63 -19.82
N PHE A 449 24.37 2.89 -18.70
CA PHE A 449 24.37 3.43 -17.34
C PHE A 449 25.46 2.76 -16.49
N LEU A 450 26.27 3.59 -15.83
CA LEU A 450 27.31 3.18 -14.90
C LEU A 450 27.17 3.96 -13.59
N ASP A 451 27.06 3.25 -12.48
CA ASP A 451 27.07 3.83 -11.13
C ASP A 451 28.27 3.29 -10.34
N LEU A 452 29.18 4.20 -9.99
CA LEU A 452 30.36 3.97 -9.17
C LEU A 452 30.31 4.81 -7.87
N SER A 453 29.10 5.15 -7.41
CA SER A 453 28.93 5.99 -6.20
C SER A 453 29.66 5.41 -5.01
N GLY A 454 30.34 6.26 -4.24
CA GLY A 454 31.12 5.86 -3.07
C GLY A 454 32.46 5.19 -3.38
N SER A 455 32.91 5.12 -4.64
CA SER A 455 34.25 4.65 -4.97
C SER A 455 35.32 5.62 -4.47
N TYR A 456 36.20 5.13 -3.59
CA TYR A 456 37.15 5.98 -2.84
C TYR A 456 38.34 6.45 -3.69
N HIS A 457 38.82 5.60 -4.61
CA HIS A 457 39.95 5.90 -5.50
C HIS A 457 39.56 6.46 -6.87
N LEU A 458 38.27 6.75 -7.10
CA LEU A 458 37.79 7.26 -8.39
C LEU A 458 38.08 8.77 -8.53
N THR A 459 39.01 9.14 -9.41
CA THR A 459 39.35 10.55 -9.70
C THR A 459 38.64 11.10 -10.94
N ASP A 460 38.64 12.43 -11.08
CA ASP A 460 38.10 13.14 -12.25
C ASP A 460 38.67 12.61 -13.58
N GLU A 461 39.97 12.28 -13.61
CA GLU A 461 40.64 11.73 -14.80
C GLU A 461 40.13 10.34 -15.15
N ILE A 462 40.01 9.43 -14.17
CA ILE A 462 39.56 8.05 -14.40
C ILE A 462 38.11 8.04 -14.89
N ALA A 463 37.23 8.79 -14.21
CA ALA A 463 35.82 8.91 -14.59
C ALA A 463 35.67 9.50 -16.00
N ALA A 464 36.45 10.54 -16.33
CA ALA A 464 36.45 11.12 -17.67
C ALA A 464 36.98 10.14 -18.74
N GLU A 465 38.00 9.34 -18.42
CA GLU A 465 38.54 8.33 -19.33
C GLU A 465 37.51 7.23 -19.61
N LEU A 466 36.80 6.75 -18.60
CA LEU A 466 35.69 5.79 -18.75
C LEU A 466 34.55 6.37 -19.59
N ALA A 467 34.11 7.59 -19.28
CA ALA A 467 33.05 8.27 -20.03
C ALA A 467 33.38 8.49 -21.52
N LYS A 468 34.66 8.72 -21.84
CA LYS A 468 35.12 8.89 -23.23
C LYS A 468 35.25 7.57 -23.99
N THR A 469 35.63 6.49 -23.31
CA THR A 469 35.83 5.17 -23.91
C THR A 469 34.54 4.40 -24.08
N LEU A 470 33.60 4.52 -23.13
CA LEU A 470 32.27 3.92 -23.19
C LEU A 470 31.35 4.74 -24.11
N GLY A 471 31.49 4.57 -25.42
CA GLY A 471 30.81 5.41 -26.43
C GLY A 471 29.27 5.37 -26.43
N ARG A 472 28.64 4.43 -25.71
CA ARG A 472 27.18 4.35 -25.52
C ARG A 472 26.71 4.87 -24.16
N LEU A 473 27.63 5.28 -23.28
CA LEU A 473 27.29 5.73 -21.94
C LEU A 473 26.45 7.00 -22.00
N ARG A 474 25.26 6.93 -21.41
CA ARG A 474 24.29 8.04 -21.33
C ARG A 474 24.22 8.63 -19.95
N ARG A 475 24.52 7.85 -18.92
CA ARG A 475 24.47 8.30 -17.53
C ARG A 475 25.62 7.70 -16.72
N LEU A 476 26.35 8.57 -16.04
CA LEU A 476 27.41 8.22 -15.11
C LEU A 476 27.06 8.79 -13.73
N LYS A 477 26.98 7.91 -12.74
CA LYS A 477 26.73 8.28 -11.35
C LYS A 477 27.98 8.05 -10.51
N VAL A 478 28.44 9.09 -9.83
CA VAL A 478 29.68 9.14 -9.04
C VAL A 478 29.48 9.90 -7.72
N GLU A 479 28.26 9.85 -7.19
CA GLU A 479 27.91 10.50 -5.92
C GLU A 479 28.79 9.97 -4.79
N ARG A 480 29.15 10.85 -3.85
CA ARG A 480 29.93 10.47 -2.65
C ARG A 480 31.33 9.88 -2.96
N CYS A 481 31.89 10.17 -4.13
CA CYS A 481 33.28 9.88 -4.45
C CYS A 481 34.19 11.04 -3.98
N PRO A 482 35.09 10.82 -3.00
CA PRO A 482 35.84 11.91 -2.35
C PRO A 482 36.87 12.60 -3.26
N LEU A 483 37.27 11.96 -4.36
CA LEU A 483 38.24 12.48 -5.33
C LEU A 483 37.57 13.02 -6.62
N ILE A 484 36.24 13.07 -6.67
CA ILE A 484 35.48 13.71 -7.75
C ILE A 484 35.20 15.17 -7.37
N SER A 485 35.39 16.07 -8.33
CA SER A 485 35.17 17.50 -8.16
C SER A 485 34.38 18.10 -9.33
N ARG A 486 34.11 19.41 -9.26
CA ARG A 486 33.47 20.14 -10.37
C ARG A 486 34.27 20.06 -11.68
N ARG A 487 35.57 19.74 -11.61
CA ARG A 487 36.45 19.57 -12.77
C ARG A 487 36.00 18.43 -13.68
N LEU A 488 35.38 17.36 -13.16
CA LEU A 488 34.84 16.29 -14.01
C LEU A 488 33.83 16.83 -15.04
N ALA A 489 32.90 17.68 -14.59
CA ALA A 489 31.89 18.29 -15.45
C ALA A 489 32.54 19.20 -16.52
N GLU A 490 33.62 19.90 -16.18
CA GLU A 490 34.40 20.70 -17.13
C GLU A 490 35.09 19.83 -18.18
N ILE A 491 35.71 18.71 -17.78
CA ILE A 491 36.37 17.75 -18.68
C ILE A 491 35.36 17.13 -19.66
N LEU A 492 34.13 16.88 -19.20
CA LEU A 492 33.09 16.18 -19.96
C LEU A 492 32.08 17.10 -20.65
N LYS A 493 32.26 18.43 -20.58
CA LYS A 493 31.39 19.44 -21.22
C LYS A 493 31.18 19.21 -22.72
N GLY A 494 32.12 18.54 -23.39
CA GLY A 494 32.04 18.17 -24.81
C GLY A 494 31.14 16.97 -25.14
N ASN A 495 30.54 16.30 -24.14
CA ASN A 495 29.65 15.15 -24.34
C ASN A 495 28.20 15.49 -23.94
N PRO A 496 27.42 16.15 -24.83
CA PRO A 496 26.09 16.65 -24.50
C PRO A 496 25.03 15.55 -24.27
N LYS A 497 25.37 14.28 -24.58
CA LYS A 497 24.47 13.13 -24.41
C LYS A 497 24.69 12.41 -23.08
N LEU A 498 25.73 12.77 -22.33
CA LEU A 498 26.09 12.15 -21.06
C LEU A 498 25.55 12.99 -19.90
N GLN A 499 24.65 12.41 -19.11
CA GLN A 499 24.24 12.94 -17.82
C GLN A 499 25.21 12.48 -16.74
N ILE A 500 25.61 13.41 -15.86
CA ILE A 500 26.50 13.14 -14.73
C ILE A 500 25.77 13.50 -13.44
N ASP A 501 25.65 12.53 -12.54
CA ASP A 501 25.12 12.73 -11.19
C ASP A 501 26.32 12.57 -10.23
N ALA A 502 26.85 13.68 -9.70
CA ALA A 502 28.11 13.74 -8.94
C ALA A 502 27.95 14.46 -7.60
#